data_AF-A0A7C6N4I1-F1
#
_entry.id   AF-A0A7C6N4I1-F1
#
_cell.length_a   1.000
_cell.length_b   1.000
_cell.length_c   1.000
_cell.angle_alpha   90.00
_cell.angle_beta   90.00
_cell.angle_gamma   90.00
#
_symmetry.space_group_name_H-M   'P 1'
#
loop_
_entity.id
_entity.type
_entity.pdbx_description
1 polymer ?
#
loop_
_entity_poly.entity_id
_entity_poly.type
_entity_poly.pdbx_seq_one_letter_code
_entity_poly.pdbx_strand_id
1 'polypeptide(L)'
;MKRNFNEWLNKFIDSVADWRYYTDFPKVYNNVDAIKVELNLLNSLINSKDIENDFRNLVAKYPEVLKAVPILIAKRGSEVRVVDKGKDKNFNFNKLNYTTDDYVYFMDKTGLFDLLSNHIISDLLDYVKGVEVGLDSNARKNRTGKAMENIVESFIVDAGFIKDVNYFKEMRTSEIRDRFGIDLQLESLDESKAEKRFDFVIKSKTTVYAIEVNFYSGGGSKLNETARSYKMLAQEASTIPGFKFVWITDGIGWNTARRNLEETFDVLEDIYNINDLESGILSKIIK
;
A
#
# COMPACT_ATOMS: atom_id res chain seq x y z
N MET A 1 13.15 -15.42 32.57
CA MET A 1 12.48 -14.22 33.11
C MET A 1 11.46 -13.78 32.08
N LYS A 2 10.18 -13.63 32.43
CA LYS A 2 9.13 -13.21 31.49
C LYS A 2 9.42 -11.76 31.04
N ARG A 3 9.32 -11.46 29.74
CA ARG A 3 9.53 -10.10 29.22
C ARG A 3 8.47 -9.15 29.79
N ASN A 4 8.86 -7.91 30.07
CA ASN A 4 7.93 -6.87 30.53
C ASN A 4 7.32 -6.16 29.32
N PHE A 5 5.99 -6.21 29.19
CA PHE A 5 5.27 -5.60 28.08
C PHE A 5 5.49 -4.08 27.99
N ASN A 6 5.49 -3.38 29.13
CA ASN A 6 5.63 -1.92 29.16
C ASN A 6 7.02 -1.50 28.70
N GLU A 7 8.06 -2.19 29.17
CA GLU A 7 9.44 -1.96 28.73
C GLU A 7 9.62 -2.28 27.24
N TRP A 8 8.96 -3.33 26.75
CA TRP A 8 9.01 -3.70 25.34
C TRP A 8 8.32 -2.66 24.46
N LEU A 9 7.11 -2.22 24.81
CA LEU A 9 6.36 -1.21 24.06
C LEU A 9 7.08 0.15 24.03
N ASN A 10 7.77 0.52 25.12
CA ASN A 10 8.52 1.78 25.20
C ASN A 10 9.70 1.86 24.21
N LYS A 11 10.09 0.75 23.59
CA LYS A 11 11.14 0.70 22.57
C LYS A 11 10.62 0.84 21.14
N PHE A 12 9.31 1.00 20.97
CA PHE A 12 8.71 1.12 19.64
C PHE A 12 9.10 2.46 19.02
N ILE A 13 9.39 2.43 17.71
CA ILE A 13 9.82 3.60 16.96
C ILE A 13 8.62 4.29 16.30
N ASP A 14 8.81 5.56 15.91
CA ASP A 14 7.76 6.37 15.29
C ASP A 14 7.64 6.17 13.78
N SER A 15 8.74 5.81 13.11
CA SER A 15 8.81 5.75 11.65
C SER A 15 9.78 4.68 11.13
N VAL A 16 9.40 4.05 10.02
CA VAL A 16 10.26 3.20 9.16
C VAL A 16 10.49 3.83 7.78
N ALA A 17 10.25 5.13 7.65
CA ALA A 17 10.37 5.83 6.38
C ALA A 17 11.82 5.85 5.89
N ASP A 18 12.06 5.28 4.72
CA ASP A 18 13.31 5.43 3.99
C ASP A 18 13.30 6.69 3.09
N TRP A 19 14.42 6.95 2.41
CA TRP A 19 14.57 8.09 1.51
C TRP A 19 13.52 8.15 0.37
N ARG A 20 12.89 7.03 0.03
CA ARG A 20 11.91 6.89 -1.08
C ARG A 20 10.48 6.72 -0.57
N TYR A 21 10.27 6.79 0.74
CA TYR A 21 8.98 6.51 1.38
C TYR A 21 7.89 7.52 0.99
N TYR A 22 8.21 8.81 1.03
CA TYR A 22 7.21 9.87 0.92
C TYR A 22 6.70 10.07 -0.50
N THR A 23 7.58 9.93 -1.50
CA THR A 23 7.26 10.14 -2.91
C THR A 23 8.11 9.22 -3.78
N ASP A 24 7.44 8.45 -4.65
CA ASP A 24 8.09 7.68 -5.70
C ASP A 24 8.18 8.51 -6.98
N PHE A 25 9.24 9.34 -7.07
CA PHE A 25 9.47 10.20 -8.22
C PHE A 25 9.59 9.43 -9.55
N PRO A 26 10.32 8.30 -9.65
CA PRO A 26 10.32 7.49 -10.87
C PRO A 26 8.91 7.12 -11.36
N LYS A 27 8.03 6.69 -10.46
CA LYS A 27 6.62 6.41 -10.79
C LYS A 27 5.88 7.67 -11.25
N VAL A 28 6.07 8.81 -10.57
CA VAL A 28 5.49 10.10 -10.98
C VAL A 28 5.90 10.45 -12.42
N TYR A 29 7.20 10.36 -12.72
CA TYR A 29 7.72 10.69 -14.05
C TYR A 29 7.16 9.74 -15.11
N ASN A 30 7.17 8.43 -14.85
CA ASN A 30 6.62 7.44 -15.78
C ASN A 30 5.13 7.68 -16.08
N ASN A 31 4.34 8.05 -15.06
CA ASN A 31 2.91 8.33 -15.24
C ASN A 31 2.68 9.57 -16.11
N VAL A 32 3.45 10.65 -15.89
CA VAL A 32 3.35 11.87 -16.69
C VAL A 32 3.83 11.64 -18.11
N ASP A 33 4.95 10.92 -18.27
CA ASP A 33 5.50 10.60 -19.59
C ASP A 33 4.54 9.76 -20.44
N ALA A 34 3.74 8.89 -19.81
CA ALA A 34 2.74 8.06 -20.50
C ALA A 34 1.60 8.86 -21.19
N ILE A 35 1.35 10.10 -20.77
CA ILE A 35 0.33 11.00 -21.35
C ILE A 35 0.92 12.34 -21.81
N LYS A 36 2.23 12.38 -22.01
CA LYS A 36 2.99 13.60 -22.28
C LYS A 36 2.52 14.32 -23.55
N VAL A 37 2.15 13.57 -24.59
CA VAL A 37 1.71 14.16 -25.86
C VAL A 37 0.38 14.86 -25.66
N GLU A 38 -0.56 14.20 -25.01
CA GLU A 38 -1.89 14.71 -24.69
C GLU A 38 -1.81 15.99 -23.83
N LEU A 39 -0.95 16.00 -22.81
CA LEU A 39 -0.72 17.17 -21.96
C LEU A 39 -0.13 18.36 -22.75
N ASN A 40 0.85 18.10 -23.63
CA ASN A 40 1.43 19.14 -24.47
C ASN A 40 0.43 19.71 -25.49
N LEU A 41 -0.50 18.89 -26.00
CA LEU A 41 -1.57 19.38 -26.85
C LEU A 41 -2.56 20.25 -26.06
N LEU A 42 -2.96 19.82 -24.86
CA LEU A 42 -3.83 20.61 -23.98
C LEU A 42 -3.21 21.93 -23.52
N ASN A 43 -1.88 22.03 -23.45
CA ASN A 43 -1.19 23.30 -23.18
C ASN A 43 -1.56 24.40 -24.18
N SER A 44 -2.02 24.07 -25.40
CA SER A 44 -2.48 25.08 -26.37
C SER A 44 -3.71 25.86 -25.89
N LEU A 45 -4.43 25.37 -24.88
CA LEU A 45 -5.60 26.02 -24.31
C LEU A 45 -5.24 27.03 -23.21
N ILE A 46 -3.98 27.00 -22.72
CA ILE A 46 -3.52 27.93 -21.70
C ILE A 46 -3.59 29.35 -22.24
N ASN A 47 -4.20 30.25 -21.45
CA ASN A 47 -4.44 31.65 -21.80
C ASN A 47 -5.35 31.86 -23.04
N SER A 48 -6.05 30.82 -23.50
CA SER A 48 -7.05 30.95 -24.56
C SER A 48 -8.17 31.93 -24.15
N LYS A 49 -8.58 32.78 -25.09
CA LYS A 49 -9.70 33.73 -24.92
C LYS A 49 -11.04 33.17 -25.43
N ASP A 50 -11.00 32.06 -26.16
CA ASP A 50 -12.18 31.35 -26.69
C ASP A 50 -12.05 29.85 -26.39
N ILE A 51 -11.82 29.54 -25.11
CA ILE A 51 -11.34 28.22 -24.67
C ILE A 51 -12.31 27.08 -25.02
N GLU A 52 -13.62 27.33 -25.02
CA GLU A 52 -14.57 26.29 -25.40
C GLU A 52 -14.44 25.88 -26.87
N ASN A 53 -14.34 26.86 -27.79
CA ASN A 53 -14.20 26.57 -29.21
C ASN A 53 -12.82 26.00 -29.53
N ASP A 54 -11.77 26.50 -28.89
CA ASP A 54 -10.43 25.93 -29.02
C ASP A 54 -10.39 24.47 -28.52
N PHE A 55 -11.06 24.17 -27.41
CA PHE A 55 -11.20 22.79 -26.91
C PHE A 55 -11.99 21.92 -27.89
N ARG A 56 -13.13 22.40 -28.43
CA ARG A 56 -13.90 21.66 -29.46
C ARG A 56 -13.02 21.32 -30.67
N ASN A 57 -12.26 22.30 -31.17
CA ASN A 57 -11.36 22.12 -32.30
C ASN A 57 -10.23 21.14 -31.98
N LEU A 58 -9.67 21.22 -30.77
CA LEU A 58 -8.60 20.33 -30.31
C LEU A 58 -9.09 18.88 -30.22
N VAL A 59 -10.23 18.64 -29.58
CA VAL A 59 -10.82 17.29 -29.45
C VAL A 59 -11.26 16.73 -30.79
N ALA A 60 -11.77 17.55 -31.70
CA ALA A 60 -12.13 17.11 -33.05
C ALA A 60 -10.91 16.62 -33.85
N LYS A 61 -9.74 17.23 -33.63
CA LYS A 61 -8.49 16.88 -34.32
C LYS A 61 -7.69 15.79 -33.63
N TYR A 62 -7.68 15.79 -32.30
CA TYR A 62 -6.90 14.89 -31.44
C TYR A 62 -7.78 14.40 -30.28
N PRO A 63 -8.75 13.51 -30.51
CA PRO A 63 -9.67 13.05 -29.47
C PRO A 63 -8.96 12.37 -28.28
N GLU A 64 -7.76 11.84 -28.49
CA GLU A 64 -6.91 11.24 -27.46
C GLU A 64 -6.52 12.21 -26.34
N VAL A 65 -6.54 13.52 -26.56
CA VAL A 65 -6.24 14.53 -25.51
C VAL A 65 -7.14 14.38 -24.29
N LEU A 66 -8.35 13.84 -24.47
CA LEU A 66 -9.28 13.58 -23.37
C LEU A 66 -8.71 12.62 -22.33
N LYS A 67 -7.79 11.72 -22.69
CA LYS A 67 -7.17 10.76 -21.75
C LYS A 67 -6.43 11.45 -20.60
N ALA A 68 -5.94 12.67 -20.83
CA ALA A 68 -5.26 13.45 -19.81
C ALA A 68 -6.23 14.18 -18.85
N VAL A 69 -7.49 14.38 -19.22
CA VAL A 69 -8.45 15.16 -18.43
C VAL A 69 -8.70 14.60 -17.02
N PRO A 70 -8.91 13.27 -16.81
CA PRO A 70 -9.16 12.73 -15.48
C PRO A 70 -8.05 13.04 -14.46
N ILE A 71 -6.78 13.01 -14.88
CA ILE A 71 -5.69 13.27 -13.95
C ILE A 71 -5.63 14.76 -13.55
N LEU A 72 -6.13 15.68 -14.38
CA LEU A 72 -6.19 17.11 -14.03
C LEU A 72 -7.11 17.40 -12.84
N ILE A 73 -8.06 16.51 -12.56
CA ILE A 73 -8.94 16.58 -11.37
C ILE A 73 -8.54 15.54 -10.31
N ALA A 74 -7.29 15.08 -10.33
CA ALA A 74 -6.75 14.09 -9.43
C ALA A 74 -7.52 12.74 -9.42
N LYS A 75 -8.18 12.38 -10.53
CA LYS A 75 -8.89 11.10 -10.67
C LYS A 75 -8.02 10.09 -11.43
N ARG A 76 -7.85 8.91 -10.83
CA ARG A 76 -7.27 7.73 -11.51
C ARG A 76 -8.32 7.05 -12.41
N GLY A 77 -7.89 6.57 -13.57
CA GLY A 77 -8.71 5.82 -14.53
C GLY A 77 -9.32 6.67 -15.64
N SER A 78 -9.99 6.00 -16.57
CA SER A 78 -10.57 6.62 -17.77
C SER A 78 -12.03 7.02 -17.62
N GLU A 79 -12.65 6.76 -16.46
CA GLU A 79 -14.06 7.02 -16.25
C GLU A 79 -14.28 7.93 -15.05
N VAL A 80 -15.15 8.92 -15.24
CA VAL A 80 -15.56 9.87 -14.21
C VAL A 80 -17.07 9.89 -14.13
N ARG A 81 -17.59 9.41 -13.00
CA ARG A 81 -19.00 9.47 -12.69
C ARG A 81 -19.33 10.81 -12.06
N VAL A 82 -20.31 11.49 -12.62
CA VAL A 82 -20.79 12.81 -12.18
C VAL A 82 -22.29 12.70 -11.93
N VAL A 83 -22.72 13.09 -10.73
CA VAL A 83 -24.13 13.23 -10.39
C VAL A 83 -24.47 14.72 -10.40
N ASP A 84 -25.30 15.14 -11.36
CA ASP A 84 -25.74 16.53 -11.51
C ASP A 84 -27.27 16.60 -11.53
N LYS A 85 -27.86 17.31 -10.56
CA LYS A 85 -29.32 17.47 -10.39
C LYS A 85 -30.10 16.15 -10.47
N GLY A 86 -29.57 15.11 -9.83
CA GLY A 86 -30.19 13.78 -9.79
C GLY A 86 -29.99 12.93 -11.06
N LYS A 87 -29.30 13.45 -12.08
CA LYS A 87 -28.87 12.67 -13.24
C LYS A 87 -27.48 12.11 -13.00
N ASP A 88 -27.30 10.86 -13.36
CA ASP A 88 -26.04 10.13 -13.22
C ASP A 88 -25.41 9.93 -14.60
N LYS A 89 -24.28 10.59 -14.84
CA LYS A 89 -23.50 10.48 -16.09
C LYS A 89 -22.15 9.83 -15.78
N ASN A 90 -21.73 8.86 -16.58
CA ASN A 90 -20.41 8.25 -16.47
C ASN A 90 -19.59 8.55 -17.72
N PHE A 91 -18.76 9.59 -17.66
CA PHE A 91 -17.94 10.05 -18.78
C PHE A 91 -16.76 9.11 -18.99
N ASN A 92 -16.55 8.65 -20.23
CA ASN A 92 -15.36 7.88 -20.60
C ASN A 92 -14.39 8.77 -21.40
N PHE A 93 -13.13 8.81 -20.96
CA PHE A 93 -12.06 9.65 -21.50
C PHE A 93 -11.07 8.88 -22.38
N ASN A 94 -11.21 7.56 -22.47
CA ASN A 94 -10.50 6.74 -23.46
C ASN A 94 -11.28 6.62 -24.77
N LYS A 95 -12.61 6.65 -24.70
CA LYS A 95 -13.52 6.59 -25.83
C LYS A 95 -14.69 7.54 -25.56
N LEU A 96 -14.90 8.49 -26.47
CA LEU A 96 -16.03 9.41 -26.34
C LEU A 96 -17.34 8.62 -26.31
N ASN A 97 -18.08 8.74 -25.21
CA ASN A 97 -19.40 8.15 -25.03
C ASN A 97 -20.52 9.20 -24.95
N TYR A 98 -20.15 10.48 -24.94
CA TYR A 98 -21.05 11.63 -25.01
C TYR A 98 -20.63 12.61 -26.11
N THR A 99 -21.43 13.64 -26.34
CA THR A 99 -21.11 14.68 -27.32
C THR A 99 -19.93 15.52 -26.86
N THR A 100 -19.20 16.15 -27.78
CA THR A 100 -18.11 17.08 -27.43
C THR A 100 -18.59 18.19 -26.49
N ASP A 101 -19.81 18.69 -26.66
CA ASP A 101 -20.40 19.71 -25.78
C ASP A 101 -20.66 19.19 -24.36
N ASP A 102 -20.97 17.91 -24.18
CA ASP A 102 -21.03 17.33 -22.83
C ASP A 102 -19.65 17.35 -22.14
N TYR A 103 -18.55 17.15 -22.90
CA TYR A 103 -17.19 17.27 -22.36
C TYR A 103 -16.76 18.73 -22.15
N VAL A 104 -17.19 19.66 -22.99
CA VAL A 104 -17.03 21.11 -22.74
C VAL A 104 -17.71 21.48 -21.42
N TYR A 105 -18.95 21.04 -21.22
CA TYR A 105 -19.68 21.26 -19.97
C TYR A 105 -18.97 20.62 -18.77
N PHE A 106 -18.38 19.43 -18.94
CA PHE A 106 -17.55 18.81 -17.90
C PHE A 106 -16.37 19.71 -17.54
N MET A 107 -15.57 20.14 -18.53
CA MET A 107 -14.37 20.96 -18.32
C MET A 107 -14.68 22.30 -17.64
N ASP A 108 -15.79 22.93 -18.02
CA ASP A 108 -16.30 24.15 -17.37
C ASP A 108 -16.67 23.89 -15.91
N LYS A 109 -17.53 22.89 -15.66
CA LYS A 109 -18.07 22.62 -14.31
C LYS A 109 -17.05 22.07 -13.33
N THR A 110 -15.97 21.45 -13.79
CA THR A 110 -14.85 21.06 -12.94
C THR A 110 -13.86 22.19 -12.68
N GLY A 111 -14.03 23.36 -13.30
CA GLY A 111 -13.11 24.50 -13.18
C GLY A 111 -11.81 24.35 -13.98
N LEU A 112 -11.71 23.36 -14.87
CA LEU A 112 -10.50 23.13 -15.67
C LEU A 112 -10.31 24.21 -16.73
N PHE A 113 -11.39 24.74 -17.30
CA PHE A 113 -11.28 25.88 -18.19
C PHE A 113 -10.77 27.12 -17.46
N ASP A 114 -11.28 27.42 -16.26
CA ASP A 114 -10.79 28.53 -15.44
C ASP A 114 -9.29 28.40 -15.14
N LEU A 115 -8.85 27.20 -14.74
CA LEU A 115 -7.44 26.86 -14.52
C LEU A 115 -6.55 27.19 -15.73
N LEU A 116 -7.03 26.92 -16.95
CA LEU A 116 -6.29 27.07 -18.20
C LEU A 116 -6.39 28.50 -18.78
N SER A 117 -7.60 29.03 -18.96
CA SER A 117 -7.85 30.30 -19.66
C SER A 117 -7.34 31.52 -18.88
N ASN A 118 -7.37 31.45 -17.55
CA ASN A 118 -6.91 32.53 -16.69
C ASN A 118 -5.43 32.43 -16.32
N HIS A 119 -4.68 31.53 -16.97
CA HIS A 119 -3.24 31.34 -16.78
C HIS A 119 -2.85 31.14 -15.31
N ILE A 120 -3.70 30.43 -14.55
CA ILE A 120 -3.43 30.03 -13.16
C ILE A 120 -2.25 29.05 -13.14
N ILE A 121 -2.10 28.28 -14.22
CA ILE A 121 -0.93 27.44 -14.50
C ILE A 121 -0.28 27.84 -15.82
N SER A 122 1.02 27.58 -15.92
CA SER A 122 1.81 27.86 -17.13
C SER A 122 2.14 26.61 -17.93
N ASP A 123 2.08 25.42 -17.33
CA ASP A 123 2.38 24.15 -17.98
C ASP A 123 1.66 22.97 -17.30
N LEU A 124 0.98 22.14 -18.10
CA LEU A 124 0.25 20.98 -17.61
C LEU A 124 1.14 19.81 -17.22
N LEU A 125 2.35 19.67 -17.77
CA LEU A 125 3.25 18.58 -17.36
C LEU A 125 3.68 18.80 -15.90
N ASP A 126 4.09 20.02 -15.56
CA ASP A 126 4.51 20.38 -14.20
C ASP A 126 3.32 20.36 -13.23
N TYR A 127 2.15 20.85 -13.65
CA TYR A 127 0.93 20.71 -12.86
C TYR A 127 0.62 19.23 -12.54
N VAL A 128 0.63 18.36 -13.55
CA VAL A 128 0.32 16.94 -13.36
C VAL A 128 1.40 16.23 -12.54
N LYS A 129 2.69 16.59 -12.64
CA LYS A 129 3.72 16.09 -11.70
C LYS A 129 3.33 16.40 -10.26
N GLY A 130 2.85 17.63 -9.98
CA GLY A 130 2.35 18.01 -8.67
C GLY A 130 1.14 17.19 -8.21
N VAL A 131 0.17 16.98 -9.10
CA VAL A 131 -1.02 16.15 -8.82
C VAL A 131 -0.62 14.68 -8.54
N GLU A 132 0.28 14.12 -9.34
CA GLU A 132 0.80 12.77 -9.17
C GLU A 132 1.50 12.60 -7.81
N VAL A 133 2.33 13.56 -7.39
CA VAL A 133 2.93 13.59 -6.05
C VAL A 133 1.86 13.64 -4.96
N GLY A 134 0.81 14.46 -5.13
CA GLY A 134 -0.31 14.54 -4.18
C GLY A 134 -1.06 13.22 -4.04
N LEU A 135 -1.33 12.55 -5.17
CA LEU A 135 -2.00 11.24 -5.20
C LEU A 135 -1.14 10.09 -4.66
N ASP A 136 0.18 10.26 -4.65
CA ASP A 136 1.12 9.26 -4.16
C ASP A 136 1.03 9.05 -2.64
N SER A 137 0.38 9.99 -1.92
CA SER A 137 0.05 9.85 -0.50
C SER A 137 -0.77 8.59 -0.18
N ASN A 138 -1.63 8.14 -1.09
CA ASN A 138 -2.40 6.90 -0.93
C ASN A 138 -1.52 5.64 -0.97
N ALA A 139 -0.45 5.66 -1.77
CA ALA A 139 0.49 4.55 -1.87
C ALA A 139 1.39 4.43 -0.62
N ARG A 140 1.52 5.50 0.19
CA ARG A 140 2.35 5.50 1.41
C ARG A 140 1.96 4.39 2.39
N LYS A 141 0.66 4.08 2.53
CA LYS A 141 0.19 3.00 3.42
C LYS A 141 0.80 1.63 3.06
N ASN A 142 0.93 1.34 1.77
CA ASN A 142 1.54 0.10 1.30
C ASN A 142 3.07 0.15 1.46
N ARG A 143 3.68 1.33 1.32
CA ARG A 143 5.11 1.52 1.55
C ARG A 143 5.52 1.31 3.01
N THR A 144 4.66 1.66 3.97
CA THR A 144 4.94 1.40 5.40
C THR A 144 5.12 -0.09 5.66
N GLY A 145 4.18 -0.92 5.18
CA GLY A 145 4.30 -2.37 5.26
C GLY A 145 5.56 -2.87 4.54
N LYS A 146 5.81 -2.36 3.33
CA LYS A 146 6.99 -2.77 2.56
C LYS A 146 8.32 -2.39 3.20
N ALA A 147 8.39 -1.21 3.80
CA ALA A 147 9.57 -0.75 4.52
C ALA A 147 9.85 -1.65 5.72
N MET A 148 8.82 -1.99 6.50
CA MET A 148 8.94 -2.93 7.61
C MET A 148 9.37 -4.33 7.14
N GLU A 149 8.75 -4.86 6.09
CA GLU A 149 9.19 -6.14 5.48
C GLU A 149 10.66 -6.10 5.08
N ASN A 150 11.12 -5.03 4.44
CA ASN A 150 12.51 -4.91 3.99
C ASN A 150 13.49 -4.85 5.18
N ILE A 151 13.13 -4.16 6.26
CA ILE A 151 13.92 -4.15 7.51
C ILE A 151 14.00 -5.56 8.09
N VAL A 152 12.87 -6.26 8.22
CA VAL A 152 12.88 -7.63 8.74
C VAL A 152 13.68 -8.57 7.84
N GLU A 153 13.52 -8.47 6.51
CA GLU A 153 14.27 -9.27 5.56
C GLU A 153 15.78 -9.04 5.66
N SER A 154 16.25 -7.80 5.87
CA SER A 154 17.68 -7.55 6.06
C SER A 154 18.21 -8.25 7.31
N PHE A 155 17.47 -8.23 8.43
CA PHE A 155 17.86 -8.97 9.63
C PHE A 155 17.82 -10.50 9.44
N ILE A 156 16.89 -11.03 8.64
CA ILE A 156 16.85 -12.46 8.29
C ILE A 156 18.11 -12.83 7.50
N VAL A 157 18.50 -12.02 6.51
CA VAL A 157 19.71 -12.25 5.70
C VAL A 157 20.97 -12.12 6.56
N ASP A 158 21.05 -11.10 7.40
CA ASP A 158 22.19 -10.87 8.31
C ASP A 158 22.35 -12.00 9.34
N ALA A 159 21.25 -12.65 9.74
CA ALA A 159 21.27 -13.84 10.58
C ALA A 159 21.77 -15.11 9.85
N GLY A 160 22.05 -15.03 8.55
CA GLY A 160 22.65 -16.10 7.75
C GLY A 160 21.64 -16.96 6.98
N PHE A 161 20.37 -16.55 6.91
CA PHE A 161 19.37 -17.26 6.11
C PHE A 161 19.47 -16.86 4.63
N ILE A 162 19.32 -17.86 3.75
CA ILE A 162 19.44 -17.76 2.30
C ILE A 162 18.05 -17.92 1.68
N LYS A 163 17.70 -16.96 0.83
CA LYS A 163 16.40 -16.91 0.15
C LYS A 163 16.19 -18.14 -0.72
N ASP A 164 14.99 -18.67 -0.69
CA ASP A 164 14.52 -19.85 -1.42
C ASP A 164 15.26 -21.15 -1.07
N VAL A 165 16.09 -21.13 -0.01
CA VAL A 165 16.80 -22.30 0.52
C VAL A 165 16.30 -22.63 1.91
N ASN A 166 16.46 -21.70 2.86
CA ASN A 166 16.04 -21.88 4.25
C ASN A 166 15.21 -20.70 4.78
N TYR A 167 15.07 -19.61 4.04
CA TYR A 167 13.95 -18.68 4.19
C TYR A 167 13.23 -18.44 2.87
N PHE A 168 11.94 -18.13 2.95
CA PHE A 168 11.06 -17.88 1.82
C PHE A 168 10.23 -16.63 2.11
N LYS A 169 9.96 -15.84 1.07
CA LYS A 169 9.16 -14.61 1.17
C LYS A 169 7.80 -14.83 0.54
N GLU A 170 6.74 -14.32 1.18
CA GLU A 170 5.35 -14.41 0.70
C GLU A 170 4.90 -15.85 0.38
N MET A 171 5.14 -16.80 1.29
CA MET A 171 4.83 -18.22 1.10
C MET A 171 3.42 -18.59 1.58
N ARG A 172 2.70 -19.37 0.78
CA ARG A 172 1.34 -19.82 1.11
C ARG A 172 1.29 -21.08 1.96
N THR A 173 0.16 -21.31 2.63
CA THR A 173 -0.03 -22.50 3.46
C THR A 173 0.02 -23.80 2.66
N SER A 174 -0.46 -23.86 1.41
CA SER A 174 -0.29 -25.06 0.56
C SER A 174 1.18 -25.33 0.25
N GLU A 175 1.98 -24.30 0.01
CA GLU A 175 3.42 -24.45 -0.26
C GLU A 175 4.17 -24.95 0.98
N ILE A 176 3.78 -24.50 2.18
CA ILE A 176 4.33 -25.02 3.44
C ILE A 176 4.03 -26.52 3.57
N ARG A 177 2.78 -26.93 3.29
CA ARG A 177 2.39 -28.33 3.30
C ARG A 177 3.18 -29.15 2.29
N ASP A 178 3.25 -28.68 1.05
CA ASP A 178 3.87 -29.43 -0.04
C ASP A 178 5.40 -29.54 0.12
N ARG A 179 6.05 -28.50 0.67
CA ARG A 179 7.51 -28.48 0.87
C ARG A 179 7.97 -29.13 2.17
N PHE A 180 7.21 -28.95 3.24
CA PHE A 180 7.65 -29.33 4.59
C PHE A 180 6.80 -30.42 5.23
N GLY A 181 5.70 -30.84 4.58
CA GLY A 181 4.81 -31.87 5.11
C GLY A 181 4.00 -31.44 6.32
N ILE A 182 3.85 -30.13 6.55
CA ILE A 182 3.08 -29.58 7.67
C ILE A 182 1.71 -29.12 7.15
N ASP A 183 0.66 -29.83 7.55
CA ASP A 183 -0.71 -29.42 7.23
C ASP A 183 -1.21 -28.41 8.28
N LEU A 184 -1.44 -27.18 7.83
CA LEU A 184 -1.88 -26.07 8.68
C LEU A 184 -3.41 -26.01 8.67
N GLN A 185 -4.04 -26.86 9.49
CA GLN A 185 -5.49 -26.83 9.73
C GLN A 185 -5.84 -25.72 10.73
N LEU A 186 -5.73 -24.48 10.27
CA LEU A 186 -5.93 -23.27 11.07
C LEU A 186 -7.34 -22.73 10.81
N GLU A 187 -8.28 -23.00 11.72
CA GLU A 187 -9.68 -22.59 11.60
C GLU A 187 -9.83 -21.07 11.47
N SER A 188 -8.97 -20.29 12.15
CA SER A 188 -8.90 -18.83 12.03
C SER A 188 -8.62 -18.32 10.61
N LEU A 189 -8.11 -19.16 9.71
CA LEU A 189 -7.82 -18.81 8.32
C LEU A 189 -8.99 -19.13 7.37
N ASP A 190 -9.89 -20.04 7.75
CA ASP A 190 -10.98 -20.55 6.91
C ASP A 190 -12.13 -19.56 6.71
N GLU A 191 -12.31 -18.58 7.62
CA GLU A 191 -13.36 -17.56 7.49
C GLU A 191 -13.24 -16.73 6.20
N SER A 192 -12.02 -16.62 5.64
CA SER A 192 -11.75 -15.79 4.47
C SER A 192 -11.95 -16.49 3.11
N LYS A 193 -12.07 -17.83 3.08
CA LYS A 193 -11.99 -18.69 1.87
C LYS A 193 -10.75 -18.46 0.98
N ALA A 194 -9.83 -17.60 1.40
CA ALA A 194 -8.62 -17.25 0.67
C ALA A 194 -7.43 -17.90 1.37
N GLU A 195 -6.56 -18.53 0.58
CA GLU A 195 -5.36 -19.16 1.09
C GLU A 195 -4.46 -18.13 1.79
N LYS A 196 -4.11 -18.39 3.05
CA LYS A 196 -3.22 -17.52 3.81
C LYS A 196 -1.81 -17.56 3.23
N ARG A 197 -1.20 -16.38 3.21
CA ARG A 197 0.18 -16.15 2.82
C ARG A 197 0.91 -15.48 3.97
N PHE A 198 2.02 -16.06 4.37
CA PHE A 198 2.92 -15.52 5.39
C PHE A 198 3.98 -14.64 4.76
N ASP A 199 4.31 -13.52 5.40
CA ASP A 199 5.31 -12.58 4.88
C ASP A 199 6.69 -13.25 4.73
N PHE A 200 7.08 -14.02 5.73
CA PHE A 200 8.27 -14.86 5.67
C PHE A 200 8.03 -16.24 6.27
N VAL A 201 8.74 -17.24 5.74
CA VAL A 201 8.79 -18.59 6.31
C VAL A 201 10.26 -19.01 6.42
N ILE A 202 10.70 -19.39 7.60
CA ILE A 202 12.07 -19.90 7.83
C ILE A 202 11.99 -21.38 8.22
N LYS A 203 12.73 -22.22 7.51
CA LYS A 203 12.85 -23.65 7.82
C LYS A 203 14.17 -23.91 8.53
N SER A 204 14.09 -24.29 9.80
CA SER A 204 15.20 -24.90 10.53
C SER A 204 15.18 -26.43 10.37
N LYS A 205 16.07 -27.17 11.04
CA LYS A 205 16.12 -28.64 10.91
C LYS A 205 14.78 -29.30 11.26
N THR A 206 14.18 -28.92 12.39
CA THR A 206 12.97 -29.56 12.90
C THR A 206 11.72 -28.68 12.80
N THR A 207 11.89 -27.36 12.64
CA THR A 207 10.79 -26.41 12.83
C THR A 207 10.62 -25.51 11.62
N VAL A 208 9.37 -25.19 11.28
CA VAL A 208 8.97 -24.14 10.35
C VAL A 208 8.49 -22.95 11.15
N TYR A 209 9.12 -21.80 10.94
CA TYR A 209 8.74 -20.53 11.55
C TYR A 209 7.99 -19.71 10.50
N ALA A 210 6.70 -19.51 10.70
CA ALA A 210 5.89 -18.60 9.88
C ALA A 210 5.85 -17.23 10.55
N ILE A 211 6.28 -16.21 9.81
CA ILE A 211 6.52 -14.87 10.34
C ILE A 211 5.55 -13.90 9.65
N GLU A 212 4.81 -13.15 10.46
CA GLU A 212 4.04 -11.99 10.01
C GLU A 212 4.71 -10.71 10.50
N VAL A 213 4.64 -9.68 9.66
CA VAL A 213 5.33 -8.41 9.88
C VAL A 213 4.36 -7.25 9.70
N ASN A 214 4.31 -6.33 10.65
CA ASN A 214 3.57 -5.08 10.44
C ASN A 214 4.17 -3.89 11.20
N PHE A 215 3.84 -2.70 10.72
CA PHE A 215 4.21 -1.44 11.34
C PHE A 215 3.02 -0.49 11.34
N TYR A 216 2.71 0.10 12.49
CA TYR A 216 1.62 1.05 12.63
C TYR A 216 2.12 2.38 13.18
N SER A 217 2.32 3.37 12.31
CA SER A 217 2.68 4.74 12.71
C SER A 217 1.53 5.51 13.36
N GLY A 218 0.29 5.03 13.21
CA GLY A 218 -0.91 5.68 13.73
C GLY A 218 -1.95 4.68 14.21
N GLY A 219 -2.93 5.17 14.96
CA GLY A 219 -4.00 4.36 15.54
C GLY A 219 -5.04 3.86 14.53
N GLY A 220 -5.96 2.99 14.99
CA GLY A 220 -7.13 2.59 14.22
C GLY A 220 -7.72 1.23 14.58
N SER A 221 -8.84 0.86 13.95
CA SER A 221 -9.46 -0.46 14.14
C SER A 221 -8.58 -1.61 13.63
N LYS A 222 -7.85 -1.40 12.53
CA LYS A 222 -7.02 -2.44 11.88
C LYS A 222 -6.03 -3.11 12.84
N LEU A 223 -5.32 -2.35 13.67
CA LEU A 223 -4.34 -2.90 14.61
C LEU A 223 -5.01 -3.64 15.79
N ASN A 224 -6.22 -3.25 16.18
CA ASN A 224 -7.03 -4.01 17.14
C ASN A 224 -7.45 -5.38 16.56
N GLU A 225 -7.91 -5.39 15.31
CA GLU A 225 -8.29 -6.62 14.59
C GLU A 225 -7.08 -7.54 14.37
N THR A 226 -5.93 -6.96 14.00
CA THR A 226 -4.69 -7.71 13.77
C THR A 226 -4.23 -8.41 15.04
N ALA A 227 -4.20 -7.72 16.17
CA ALA A 227 -3.82 -8.34 17.45
C ALA A 227 -4.74 -9.52 17.81
N ARG A 228 -6.07 -9.38 17.64
CA ARG A 228 -7.02 -10.47 17.91
C ARG A 228 -6.83 -11.67 16.98
N SER A 229 -6.69 -11.41 15.68
CA SER A 229 -6.47 -12.46 14.69
C SER A 229 -5.18 -13.23 14.96
N TYR A 230 -4.09 -12.52 15.26
CA TYR A 230 -2.80 -13.16 15.56
C TYR A 230 -2.76 -13.85 16.92
N LYS A 231 -3.55 -13.39 17.89
CA LYS A 231 -3.77 -14.12 19.15
C LYS A 231 -4.42 -15.49 18.89
N MET A 232 -5.46 -15.56 18.05
CA MET A 232 -6.08 -16.83 17.67
C MET A 232 -5.09 -17.73 16.91
N LEU A 233 -4.42 -17.16 15.90
CA LEU A 233 -3.42 -17.88 15.12
C LEU A 233 -2.28 -18.43 15.98
N ALA A 234 -1.81 -17.68 16.97
CA ALA A 234 -0.79 -18.14 17.92
C ALA A 234 -1.25 -19.35 18.74
N GLN A 235 -2.51 -19.34 19.21
CA GLN A 235 -3.09 -20.44 19.96
C GLN A 235 -3.21 -21.70 19.10
N GLU A 236 -3.72 -21.57 17.87
CA GLU A 236 -3.83 -22.69 16.92
C GLU A 236 -2.44 -23.23 16.54
N ALA A 237 -1.51 -22.36 16.18
CA ALA A 237 -0.14 -22.73 15.80
C ALA A 237 0.58 -23.51 16.91
N SER A 238 0.31 -23.20 18.19
CA SER A 238 0.92 -23.90 19.34
C SER A 238 0.54 -25.38 19.42
N THR A 239 -0.54 -25.79 18.76
CA THR A 239 -1.01 -27.18 18.72
C THR A 239 -0.37 -28.02 17.61
N ILE A 240 0.39 -27.38 16.70
CA ILE A 240 0.94 -28.01 15.50
C ILE A 240 2.43 -28.35 15.72
N PRO A 241 2.81 -29.63 15.86
CA PRO A 241 4.20 -30.01 16.06
C PRO A 241 5.09 -29.59 14.89
N GLY A 242 6.25 -29.01 15.20
CA GLY A 242 7.20 -28.57 14.18
C GLY A 242 6.82 -27.27 13.47
N PHE A 243 5.76 -26.58 13.91
CA PHE A 243 5.36 -25.27 13.41
C PHE A 243 5.42 -24.22 14.53
N LYS A 244 5.86 -23.02 14.19
CA LYS A 244 5.86 -21.87 15.10
C LYS A 244 5.38 -20.64 14.36
N PHE A 245 4.46 -19.91 14.98
CA PHE A 245 4.07 -18.58 14.53
C PHE A 245 4.92 -17.53 15.24
N VAL A 246 5.52 -16.62 14.48
CA VAL A 246 6.32 -15.50 14.97
C VAL A 246 5.66 -14.22 14.47
N TRP A 247 5.53 -13.23 15.35
CA TRP A 247 4.96 -11.95 14.98
C TRP A 247 5.95 -10.82 15.25
N ILE A 248 6.37 -10.11 14.21
CA ILE A 248 7.21 -8.93 14.33
C ILE A 248 6.37 -7.69 14.11
N THR A 249 6.30 -6.83 15.12
CA THR A 249 5.51 -5.61 15.08
C THR A 249 6.20 -4.45 15.75
N ASP A 250 5.99 -3.25 15.21
CA ASP A 250 6.51 -2.00 15.75
C ASP A 250 5.58 -0.82 15.40
N GLY A 251 5.92 0.38 15.85
CA GLY A 251 5.20 1.60 15.55
C GLY A 251 4.40 2.15 16.74
N ILE A 252 4.58 3.44 17.04
CA ILE A 252 3.89 4.15 18.13
C ILE A 252 2.35 4.09 18.07
N GLY A 253 1.75 3.73 16.92
CA GLY A 253 0.30 3.56 16.75
C GLY A 253 -0.29 2.52 17.70
N TRP A 254 0.51 1.55 18.15
CA TRP A 254 0.10 0.55 19.14
C TRP A 254 -0.30 1.11 20.49
N ASN A 255 0.16 2.32 20.85
CA ASN A 255 -0.30 3.00 22.06
C ASN A 255 -1.83 3.16 22.10
N THR A 256 -2.48 3.25 20.93
CA THR A 256 -3.95 3.36 20.82
C THR A 256 -4.71 2.03 20.96
N ALA A 257 -4.02 0.89 20.85
CA ALA A 257 -4.59 -0.45 21.05
C ALA A 257 -3.79 -1.31 22.01
N ARG A 258 -3.14 -0.65 22.96
CA ARG A 258 -2.26 -1.26 23.95
C ARG A 258 -2.84 -2.54 24.56
N ARG A 259 -4.10 -2.49 24.98
CA ARG A 259 -4.77 -3.62 25.65
C ARG A 259 -4.79 -4.90 24.80
N ASN A 260 -5.19 -4.79 23.52
CA ASN A 260 -5.27 -5.96 22.65
C ASN A 260 -3.86 -6.49 22.30
N LEU A 261 -2.88 -5.60 22.16
CA LEU A 261 -1.50 -6.00 21.96
C LEU A 261 -0.94 -6.72 23.19
N GLU A 262 -1.18 -6.19 24.40
CA GLU A 262 -0.77 -6.79 25.67
C GLU A 262 -1.38 -8.19 25.87
N GLU A 263 -2.67 -8.32 25.59
CA GLU A 263 -3.36 -9.61 25.60
C GLU A 263 -2.77 -10.64 24.63
N THR A 264 -2.20 -10.20 23.52
CA THR A 264 -1.53 -11.07 22.54
C THR A 264 -0.11 -11.37 23.00
N PHE A 265 0.60 -10.37 23.50
CA PHE A 265 1.94 -10.50 24.07
C PHE A 265 2.00 -11.49 25.23
N ASP A 266 0.94 -11.57 26.03
CA ASP A 266 0.86 -12.52 27.14
C ASP A 266 0.71 -13.98 26.70
N VAL A 267 0.22 -14.24 25.49
CA VAL A 267 -0.01 -15.61 24.98
C VAL A 267 0.98 -16.03 23.90
N LEU A 268 1.51 -15.09 23.12
CA LEU A 268 2.46 -15.33 22.05
C LEU A 268 3.87 -15.00 22.53
N GLU A 269 4.66 -16.02 22.87
CA GLU A 269 6.05 -15.85 23.31
C GLU A 269 6.93 -15.23 22.19
N ASP A 270 6.71 -15.67 20.95
CA ASP A 270 7.48 -15.31 19.78
C ASP A 270 6.97 -14.01 19.10
N ILE A 271 6.70 -12.97 19.89
CA ILE A 271 6.35 -11.62 19.42
C ILE A 271 7.52 -10.63 19.62
N TYR A 272 7.95 -9.91 18.60
CA TYR A 272 9.17 -9.08 18.66
C TYR A 272 9.01 -7.73 17.98
N ASN A 273 9.89 -6.78 18.30
CA ASN A 273 9.96 -5.47 17.65
C ASN A 273 11.34 -5.25 16.98
N ILE A 274 11.55 -4.07 16.37
CA ILE A 274 12.81 -3.78 15.66
C ILE A 274 14.00 -3.80 16.63
N ASN A 275 13.85 -3.27 17.84
CA ASN A 275 14.90 -3.33 18.85
C ASN A 275 15.31 -4.77 19.19
N ASP A 276 14.36 -5.71 19.23
CA ASP A 276 14.66 -7.13 19.46
C ASP A 276 15.46 -7.73 18.28
N LEU A 277 15.14 -7.34 17.04
CA LEU A 277 15.90 -7.72 15.84
C LEU A 277 17.34 -7.21 15.88
N GLU A 278 17.53 -5.93 16.20
CA GLU A 278 18.84 -5.32 16.42
C GLU A 278 19.64 -6.03 17.51
N SER A 279 18.95 -6.59 18.50
CA SER A 279 19.53 -7.40 19.59
C SER A 279 19.78 -8.87 19.21
N GLY A 280 19.66 -9.22 17.93
CA GLY A 280 19.95 -10.54 17.37
C GLY A 280 18.95 -11.62 17.78
N ILE A 281 17.66 -11.28 17.96
CA ILE A 281 16.65 -12.26 18.41
C ILE A 281 16.45 -13.43 17.45
N LEU A 282 16.54 -13.21 16.13
CA LEU A 282 16.34 -14.25 15.12
C LEU A 282 17.29 -15.43 15.32
N SER A 283 18.58 -15.17 15.51
CA SER A 283 19.59 -16.21 15.77
C SER A 283 19.39 -16.93 17.11
N LYS A 284 18.62 -16.36 18.05
CA LYS A 284 18.34 -16.98 19.35
C LYS A 284 17.16 -17.94 19.29
N ILE A 285 16.12 -17.57 18.52
CA ILE A 285 14.85 -18.31 18.49
C ILE A 285 14.81 -19.38 17.39
N ILE A 286 15.56 -19.17 16.31
CA ILE A 286 15.65 -20.10 15.19
C ILE A 286 16.88 -21.00 15.37
N LYS A 287 16.65 -22.29 15.64
CA LYS A 287 17.68 -23.30 15.95
C LYS A 287 17.68 -24.44 14.94
#